data_AF-A0A154WFT6-F1
#
_entry.id   AF-A0A154WFT6-F1
#
_cell.length_a   1.000
_cell.length_b   1.000
_cell.length_c   1.000
_cell.angle_alpha   90.00
_cell.angle_beta   90.00
_cell.angle_gamma   90.00
#
_symmetry.space_group_name_H-M   'P 1'
#
loop_
_entity.id
_entity.type
_entity.pdbx_description
1 polymer ?
#
loop_
_entity_poly.entity_id
_entity_poly.type
_entity_poly.pdbx_seq_one_letter_code
_entity_poly.pdbx_strand_id
1 'polypeptide(L)'
;MELLELTALMWQHAYWETAATLDWADTATDKAAKAAQEAIEDIERRATTLPDGRRVYQTRDGKQIFLEDGSELQADQTADIEWKQDSPVWEDRQSALAARDDIAEYDAFLDRSREELQRLDKNEEGLSPEERLEATEYLRDEAIRRMPAFVKDFAGPEPTESDLQRRRGEQRLLQDEEVSQMPPASAPTVMPSM
;
A
#
# COMPACT_ATOMS: atom_id res chain seq x y z
N MET A 1 -36.18 13.43 -11.03
CA MET A 1 -34.78 13.31 -10.61
C MET A 1 -34.05 14.45 -11.30
N GLU A 2 -33.70 15.47 -10.53
CA GLU A 2 -32.99 16.62 -11.06
C GLU A 2 -31.54 16.23 -11.40
N LEU A 3 -30.92 16.89 -12.39
CA LEU A 3 -29.55 16.59 -12.83
C LEU A 3 -28.55 16.57 -11.65
N LEU A 4 -28.79 17.42 -10.64
CA LEU A 4 -28.00 17.51 -9.42
C LEU A 4 -28.11 16.28 -8.50
N GLU A 5 -29.26 15.62 -8.46
CA GLU A 5 -29.44 14.39 -7.67
C GLU A 5 -28.67 13.22 -8.30
N LEU A 6 -28.65 13.17 -9.64
CA LEU A 6 -27.93 12.14 -10.38
C LEU A 6 -26.41 12.30 -10.21
N THR A 7 -25.87 13.51 -10.33
CA THR A 7 -24.43 13.75 -10.14
C THR A 7 -23.98 13.49 -8.72
N ALA A 8 -24.79 13.83 -7.72
CA ALA A 8 -24.50 13.48 -6.32
C ALA A 8 -24.43 11.96 -6.10
N LEU A 9 -25.36 11.20 -6.70
CA LEU A 9 -25.36 9.73 -6.62
C LEU A 9 -24.15 9.12 -7.33
N MET A 10 -23.79 9.63 -8.52
CA MET A 10 -22.61 9.18 -9.27
C MET A 10 -21.32 9.46 -8.50
N TRP A 11 -21.19 10.65 -7.92
CA TRP A 11 -20.04 10.99 -7.09
C TRP A 11 -19.94 10.08 -5.87
N GLN A 12 -21.04 9.83 -5.17
CA GLN A 12 -21.03 8.90 -4.04
C GLN A 12 -20.61 7.49 -4.47
N HIS A 13 -21.08 7.03 -5.63
CA HIS A 13 -20.66 5.74 -6.19
C HIS A 13 -19.15 5.71 -6.45
N ALA A 14 -18.62 6.68 -7.20
CA ALA A 14 -17.20 6.80 -7.50
C ALA A 14 -16.35 6.88 -6.22
N TYR A 15 -16.79 7.65 -5.22
CA TYR A 15 -16.11 7.74 -3.93
C TYR A 15 -15.92 6.36 -3.28
N TRP A 16 -16.99 5.55 -3.23
CA TRP A 16 -16.92 4.22 -2.65
C TRP A 16 -16.04 3.27 -3.46
N GLU A 17 -16.09 3.33 -4.79
CA GLU A 17 -15.22 2.55 -5.66
C GLU A 17 -13.75 2.91 -5.43
N THR A 18 -13.43 4.21 -5.41
CA THR A 18 -12.07 4.69 -5.18
C THR A 18 -11.58 4.29 -3.79
N ALA A 19 -12.39 4.48 -2.74
CA ALA A 19 -12.03 4.08 -1.38
C ALA A 19 -11.70 2.58 -1.30
N ALA A 20 -12.57 1.73 -1.88
CA ALA A 20 -12.33 0.30 -1.88
C ALA A 20 -11.13 -0.13 -2.73
N THR A 21 -10.85 0.58 -3.83
CA THR A 21 -9.65 0.36 -4.64
C THR A 21 -8.39 0.71 -3.86
N LEU A 22 -8.39 1.81 -3.12
CA LEU A 22 -7.27 2.19 -2.25
C LEU A 22 -7.06 1.16 -1.14
N ASP A 23 -8.11 0.69 -0.48
CA ASP A 23 -8.02 -0.37 0.55
C ASP A 23 -7.51 -1.70 -0.01
N TRP A 24 -7.94 -2.05 -1.23
CA TRP A 24 -7.47 -3.23 -1.94
C TRP A 24 -5.98 -3.13 -2.27
N ALA A 25 -5.56 -1.99 -2.83
CA ALA A 25 -4.17 -1.71 -3.14
C ALA A 25 -3.30 -1.74 -1.87
N ASP A 26 -3.77 -1.18 -0.76
CA ASP A 26 -3.11 -1.19 0.54
C ASP A 26 -2.85 -2.60 1.06
N THR A 27 -3.91 -3.42 1.07
CA THR A 27 -3.81 -4.82 1.51
C THR A 27 -2.82 -5.60 0.64
N ALA A 28 -2.71 -5.25 -0.65
CA ALA A 28 -1.72 -5.83 -1.54
C ALA A 28 -0.30 -5.33 -1.22
N THR A 29 -0.14 -4.02 -0.99
CA THR A 29 1.11 -3.36 -0.61
C THR A 29 1.66 -3.95 0.68
N ASP A 30 0.83 -4.17 1.71
CA ASP A 30 1.22 -4.80 2.98
C ASP A 30 1.79 -6.21 2.79
N LYS A 31 1.10 -7.02 1.98
CA LYS A 31 1.56 -8.39 1.67
C LYS A 31 2.86 -8.36 0.88
N ALA A 32 2.97 -7.46 -0.09
CA ALA A 32 4.17 -7.26 -0.89
C ALA A 32 5.34 -6.79 -0.03
N ALA A 33 5.13 -5.83 0.88
CA ALA A 33 6.14 -5.33 1.80
C ALA A 33 6.69 -6.45 2.69
N LYS A 34 5.79 -7.27 3.26
CA LYS A 34 6.17 -8.45 4.04
C LYS A 34 6.99 -9.44 3.22
N ALA A 35 6.55 -9.77 2.00
CA ALA A 35 7.26 -10.71 1.13
C ALA A 35 8.63 -10.18 0.68
N ALA A 36 8.74 -8.88 0.38
CA ALA A 36 10.00 -8.24 0.05
C ALA A 36 10.98 -8.27 1.24
N GLN A 37 10.48 -8.00 2.45
CA GLN A 37 11.28 -8.09 3.67
C GLN A 37 11.78 -9.53 3.91
N GLU A 38 10.90 -10.53 3.79
CA GLU A 38 11.27 -11.94 3.91
C GLU A 38 12.32 -12.35 2.85
N ALA A 39 12.22 -11.84 1.63
CA ALA A 39 13.20 -12.08 0.57
C ALA A 39 14.57 -11.46 0.87
N ILE A 40 14.60 -10.22 1.39
CA ILE A 40 15.84 -9.56 1.81
C ILE A 40 16.49 -10.36 2.95
N GLU A 41 15.72 -10.75 3.96
CA GLU A 41 16.22 -11.55 5.10
C GLU A 41 16.78 -12.91 4.64
N ASP A 42 16.11 -13.58 3.70
CA ASP A 42 16.60 -14.82 3.13
C ASP A 42 17.93 -14.64 2.38
N ILE A 43 18.03 -13.60 1.55
CA ILE A 43 19.25 -13.24 0.83
C ILE A 43 20.38 -12.96 1.83
N GLU A 44 20.15 -12.14 2.85
CA GLU A 44 21.15 -11.78 3.85
C GLU A 44 21.59 -12.97 4.71
N ARG A 45 20.69 -13.92 4.96
CA ARG A 45 20.98 -15.15 5.70
C ARG A 45 21.87 -16.11 4.89
N ARG A 46 21.62 -16.23 3.58
CA ARG A 46 22.39 -17.09 2.67
C ARG A 46 23.69 -16.45 2.18
N ALA A 47 23.82 -15.12 2.29
CA ALA A 47 25.03 -14.39 1.91
C ALA A 47 26.29 -14.97 2.57
N THR A 48 27.40 -14.96 1.82
CA THR A 48 28.72 -15.30 2.37
C THR A 48 29.14 -14.22 3.36
N THR A 49 29.75 -14.62 4.47
CA THR A 49 30.13 -13.72 5.57
C THR A 49 31.63 -13.77 5.77
N LEU A 50 32.26 -12.61 5.84
CA LEU A 50 33.69 -12.47 6.13
C LEU A 50 33.99 -12.74 7.62
N PRO A 51 35.27 -12.97 8.00
CA PRO A 51 35.65 -13.16 9.40
C PRO A 51 35.30 -11.99 10.34
N ASP A 52 35.12 -10.78 9.78
CA ASP A 52 34.70 -9.57 10.51
C ASP A 52 33.18 -9.46 10.69
N GLY A 53 32.41 -10.39 10.13
CA GLY A 53 30.95 -10.44 10.22
C GLY A 53 30.21 -9.74 9.08
N ARG A 54 30.90 -9.02 8.18
CA ARG A 54 30.27 -8.36 7.03
C ARG A 54 29.83 -9.37 5.98
N ARG A 55 28.71 -9.08 5.32
CA ARG A 55 28.21 -9.90 4.20
C ARG A 55 28.79 -9.42 2.88
N VAL A 56 29.13 -10.39 2.02
CA VAL A 56 29.64 -10.15 0.67
C VAL A 56 28.80 -10.89 -0.36
N TYR A 57 28.67 -10.27 -1.53
CA TYR A 57 27.88 -10.75 -2.64
C TYR A 57 28.74 -10.71 -3.89
N GLN A 58 28.82 -11.81 -4.61
CA GLN A 58 29.47 -11.85 -5.92
C GLN A 58 28.46 -11.44 -7.00
N THR A 59 28.89 -10.71 -8.02
CA THR A 59 28.07 -10.47 -9.21
C THR A 59 27.79 -11.77 -9.96
N ARG A 60 26.70 -11.81 -10.73
CA ARG A 60 26.33 -12.98 -11.54
C ARG A 60 27.43 -13.42 -12.52
N ASP A 61 28.25 -12.48 -12.99
CA ASP A 61 29.36 -12.78 -13.89
C ASP A 61 30.65 -13.23 -13.17
N GLY A 62 30.64 -13.24 -11.83
CA GLY A 62 31.75 -13.67 -10.99
C GLY A 62 32.90 -12.67 -10.86
N LYS A 63 32.82 -11.50 -11.50
CA LYS A 63 33.99 -10.59 -11.64
C LYS A 63 34.12 -9.59 -10.51
N GLN A 64 33.01 -9.15 -9.94
CA GLN A 64 32.99 -8.12 -8.92
C GLN A 64 32.37 -8.66 -7.65
N ILE A 65 32.84 -8.16 -6.52
CA ILE A 65 32.35 -8.56 -5.20
C ILE A 65 32.01 -7.29 -4.43
N PHE A 66 30.78 -7.23 -3.94
CA PHE A 66 30.25 -6.09 -3.22
C PHE A 66 29.97 -6.46 -1.76
N LEU A 67 30.22 -5.50 -0.87
CA LEU A 67 29.79 -5.55 0.52
C LEU A 67 28.31 -5.16 0.65
N GLU A 68 27.71 -5.44 1.81
CA GLU A 68 26.32 -5.08 2.08
C GLU A 68 26.01 -3.58 2.02
N ASP A 69 27.03 -2.73 2.19
CA ASP A 69 26.90 -1.27 2.03
C ASP A 69 27.01 -0.80 0.55
N GLY A 70 27.30 -1.71 -0.39
CA GLY A 70 27.48 -1.41 -1.80
C GLY A 70 28.92 -1.09 -2.22
N SER A 71 29.89 -1.13 -1.31
CA SER A 71 31.29 -0.93 -1.64
C SER A 71 31.88 -2.16 -2.36
N GLU A 72 32.64 -1.94 -3.43
CA GLU A 72 33.35 -3.01 -4.14
C GLU A 72 34.65 -3.40 -3.40
N LEU A 73 34.86 -4.71 -3.23
CA LEU A 73 36.10 -5.26 -2.69
C LEU A 73 37.18 -5.32 -3.78
N GLN A 74 38.41 -4.99 -3.40
CA GLN A 74 39.56 -5.09 -4.29
C GLN A 74 39.98 -6.56 -4.47
N ALA A 75 40.58 -6.88 -5.61
CA ALA A 75 40.92 -8.26 -5.99
C ALA A 75 41.89 -8.96 -5.00
N ASP A 76 42.73 -8.21 -4.29
CA ASP A 76 43.62 -8.73 -3.25
C ASP A 76 42.88 -9.14 -1.96
N GLN A 77 41.68 -8.59 -1.74
CA GLN A 77 40.83 -8.88 -0.57
C GLN A 77 39.93 -10.11 -0.79
N THR A 78 39.84 -10.61 -2.03
CA THR A 78 38.85 -11.62 -2.41
C THR A 78 39.40 -13.04 -2.48
N ALA A 79 40.72 -13.21 -2.46
CA ALA A 79 41.39 -14.49 -2.70
C ALA A 79 41.09 -15.57 -1.65
N ASP A 80 40.84 -15.15 -0.41
CA ASP A 80 40.64 -16.05 0.74
C ASP A 80 39.16 -16.19 1.13
N ILE A 81 38.22 -15.74 0.29
CA ILE A 81 36.79 -15.82 0.60
C ILE A 81 36.29 -17.25 0.34
N GLU A 82 35.88 -17.93 1.40
CA GLU A 82 35.17 -19.20 1.33
C GLU A 82 33.69 -18.97 1.01
N TRP A 83 33.33 -19.12 -0.27
CA TRP A 83 31.96 -18.92 -0.74
C TRP A 83 31.02 -20.03 -0.27
N LYS A 84 29.86 -19.63 0.27
CA LYS A 84 28.74 -20.55 0.49
C LYS A 84 28.19 -21.02 -0.87
N GLN A 85 27.87 -22.31 -0.98
CA GLN A 85 27.39 -22.91 -2.24
C GLN A 85 26.10 -22.27 -2.76
N ASP A 86 25.24 -21.79 -1.86
CA ASP A 86 23.93 -21.19 -2.14
C ASP A 86 23.90 -19.67 -1.93
N SER A 87 25.08 -19.03 -1.94
CA SER A 87 25.21 -17.58 -1.77
C SER A 87 24.45 -16.85 -2.89
N PRO A 88 23.53 -15.93 -2.56
CA PRO A 88 22.87 -15.10 -3.56
C PRO A 88 23.87 -14.18 -4.25
N VAL A 89 23.54 -13.77 -5.48
CA VAL A 89 24.35 -12.81 -6.23
C VAL A 89 23.97 -11.37 -5.87
N TRP A 90 24.86 -10.42 -6.14
CA TRP A 90 24.64 -9.00 -5.84
C TRP A 90 23.35 -8.45 -6.45
N GLU A 91 23.04 -8.85 -7.68
CA GLU A 91 21.86 -8.42 -8.41
C GLU A 91 20.55 -8.87 -7.75
N ASP A 92 20.55 -10.02 -7.07
CA ASP A 92 19.36 -10.51 -6.36
C ASP A 92 19.05 -9.58 -5.18
N ARG A 93 20.09 -9.17 -4.44
CA ARG A 93 19.95 -8.19 -3.34
C ARG A 93 19.49 -6.83 -3.85
N GLN A 94 20.11 -6.32 -4.91
CA GLN A 94 19.72 -5.03 -5.50
C GLN A 94 18.26 -5.04 -5.95
N SER A 95 17.82 -6.14 -6.58
CA SER A 95 16.44 -6.29 -7.03
C SER A 95 15.45 -6.32 -5.85
N ALA A 96 15.79 -7.00 -4.76
CA ALA A 96 14.95 -7.05 -3.55
C ALA A 96 14.87 -5.68 -2.85
N LEU A 97 15.99 -4.94 -2.78
CA LEU A 97 16.02 -3.59 -2.23
C LEU A 97 15.21 -2.60 -3.08
N ALA A 98 15.36 -2.66 -4.41
CA ALA A 98 14.57 -1.83 -5.32
C ALA A 98 13.06 -2.11 -5.17
N ALA A 99 12.66 -3.38 -5.06
CA ALA A 99 11.27 -3.73 -4.82
C ALA A 99 10.74 -3.14 -3.50
N ARG A 100 11.52 -3.19 -2.42
CA ARG A 100 11.14 -2.57 -1.14
C ARG A 100 10.96 -1.06 -1.28
N ASP A 101 11.87 -0.39 -1.98
CA ASP A 101 11.83 1.06 -2.14
C ASP A 101 10.64 1.49 -3.02
N ASP A 102 10.34 0.77 -4.10
CA ASP A 102 9.14 0.98 -4.94
C ASP A 102 7.84 0.77 -4.14
N ILE A 103 7.79 -0.24 -3.27
CA ILE A 103 6.65 -0.49 -2.37
C ILE A 103 6.45 0.68 -1.41
N ALA A 104 7.52 1.17 -0.79
CA ALA A 104 7.45 2.29 0.14
C ALA A 104 7.02 3.60 -0.54
N GLU A 105 7.47 3.85 -1.76
CA GLU A 105 7.00 5.01 -2.55
C GLU A 105 5.50 4.90 -2.86
N TYR A 106 5.05 3.71 -3.25
CA TYR A 106 3.64 3.46 -3.57
C TYR A 106 2.74 3.55 -2.33
N ASP A 107 3.18 3.04 -1.19
CA ASP A 107 2.49 3.16 0.11
C ASP A 107 2.25 4.63 0.48
N ALA A 108 3.31 5.45 0.42
CA ALA A 108 3.20 6.88 0.66
C ALA A 108 2.27 7.59 -0.36
N PHE A 109 2.16 7.07 -1.58
CA PHE A 109 1.20 7.56 -2.57
C PHE A 109 -0.25 7.19 -2.20
N LEU A 110 -0.51 5.97 -1.70
CA LEU A 110 -1.83 5.56 -1.25
C LEU A 110 -2.32 6.43 -0.09
N ASP A 111 -1.45 6.72 0.88
CA ASP A 111 -1.78 7.62 1.99
C ASP A 111 -2.19 9.01 1.52
N ARG A 112 -1.39 9.63 0.65
CA ARG A 112 -1.77 10.93 0.05
C ARG A 112 -3.08 10.86 -0.73
N SER A 113 -3.34 9.75 -1.41
CA SER A 113 -4.57 9.56 -2.17
C SER A 113 -5.80 9.45 -1.27
N ARG A 114 -5.67 8.84 -0.08
CA ARG A 114 -6.73 8.80 0.94
C ARG A 114 -7.01 10.17 1.52
N GLU A 115 -5.95 10.92 1.85
CA GLU A 115 -6.08 12.30 2.34
C GLU A 115 -6.82 13.17 1.32
N GLU A 116 -6.45 13.05 0.04
CA GLU A 116 -7.11 13.76 -1.05
C GLU A 116 -8.59 13.34 -1.19
N LEU A 117 -8.87 12.04 -1.16
CA LEU A 117 -10.25 11.54 -1.23
C LEU A 117 -11.12 12.08 -0.06
N GLN A 118 -10.55 12.20 1.15
CA GLN A 118 -11.23 12.81 2.30
C GLN A 118 -11.45 14.32 2.14
N ARG A 119 -10.52 15.05 1.52
CA ARG A 119 -10.71 16.48 1.19
C ARG A 119 -11.81 16.68 0.18
N LEU A 120 -11.87 15.81 -0.84
CA LEU A 120 -12.94 15.80 -1.84
C LEU A 120 -14.29 15.53 -1.19
N ASP A 121 -14.40 14.60 -0.23
CA ASP A 121 -15.63 14.31 0.52
C ASP A 121 -16.16 15.54 1.28
N LYS A 122 -15.27 16.23 2.00
CA LYS A 122 -15.60 17.45 2.74
C LYS A 122 -15.85 18.67 1.86
N ASN A 123 -15.54 18.58 0.57
CA ASN A 123 -15.59 19.68 -0.40
C ASN A 123 -14.84 20.94 0.07
N GLU A 124 -13.64 20.76 0.64
CA GLU A 124 -12.86 21.87 1.21
C GLU A 124 -12.43 22.92 0.17
N GLU A 125 -12.40 22.54 -1.11
CA GLU A 125 -11.95 23.38 -2.23
C GLU A 125 -13.09 24.06 -2.99
N GLY A 126 -14.35 23.79 -2.60
CA GLY A 126 -15.52 24.36 -3.27
C GLY A 126 -15.70 23.87 -4.71
N LEU A 127 -15.25 22.66 -5.00
CA LEU A 127 -15.38 22.01 -6.31
C LEU A 127 -16.85 21.74 -6.63
N SER A 128 -17.19 21.84 -7.92
CA SER A 128 -18.47 21.39 -8.42
C SER A 128 -18.61 19.86 -8.30
N PRO A 129 -19.85 19.31 -8.31
CA PRO A 129 -20.06 17.86 -8.29
C PRO A 129 -19.34 17.10 -9.42
N GLU A 130 -19.24 17.72 -10.60
CA GLU A 130 -18.58 17.14 -11.78
C GLU A 130 -17.06 17.08 -11.60
N GLU A 131 -16.44 18.16 -11.13
CA GLU A 131 -15.01 18.20 -10.83
C GLU A 131 -14.62 17.19 -9.72
N ARG A 132 -15.48 17.04 -8.69
CA ARG A 132 -15.27 16.04 -7.63
C ARG A 132 -15.33 14.62 -8.17
N LEU A 133 -16.28 14.34 -9.07
CA LEU A 133 -16.39 13.03 -9.73
C LEU A 133 -15.13 12.73 -10.54
N GLU A 134 -14.69 13.66 -11.39
CA GLU A 134 -13.48 13.50 -12.21
C GLU A 134 -12.23 13.29 -11.35
N ALA A 135 -12.04 14.11 -10.30
CA ALA A 135 -10.92 13.95 -9.38
C ALA A 135 -10.93 12.59 -8.65
N THR A 136 -12.12 12.11 -8.28
CA THR A 136 -12.28 10.82 -7.59
C THR A 136 -11.95 9.64 -8.50
N GLU A 137 -12.41 9.68 -9.76
CA GLU A 137 -12.09 8.66 -10.77
C GLU A 137 -10.60 8.68 -11.12
N TYR A 138 -10.00 9.88 -11.24
CA TYR A 138 -8.57 10.03 -11.47
C TYR A 138 -7.75 9.35 -10.36
N LEU A 139 -8.10 9.55 -9.09
CA LEU A 139 -7.39 8.90 -7.98
C LEU A 139 -7.41 7.37 -8.07
N ARG A 140 -8.56 6.79 -8.42
CA ARG A 140 -8.72 5.33 -8.61
C ARG A 140 -7.80 4.84 -9.72
N ASP A 141 -7.92 5.45 -10.90
CA ASP A 141 -7.19 5.02 -12.08
C ASP A 141 -5.68 5.22 -11.89
N GLU A 142 -5.27 6.30 -11.24
CA GLU A 142 -3.88 6.58 -10.90
C GLU A 142 -3.31 5.56 -9.91
N ALA A 143 -4.09 5.14 -8.91
CA ALA A 143 -3.68 4.10 -7.98
C ALA A 143 -3.41 2.77 -8.69
N ILE A 144 -4.28 2.34 -9.60
CA ILE A 144 -4.10 1.12 -10.39
C ILE A 144 -2.90 1.25 -11.34
N ARG A 145 -2.79 2.41 -12.01
CA ARG A 145 -1.72 2.67 -12.99
C ARG A 145 -0.34 2.66 -12.34
N ARG A 146 -0.19 3.32 -11.18
CA ARG A 146 1.08 3.41 -10.45
C ARG A 146 1.44 2.16 -9.67
N MET A 147 0.50 1.24 -9.47
CA MET A 147 0.76 0.03 -8.70
C MET A 147 1.97 -0.74 -9.27
N PRO A 148 3.04 -0.94 -8.47
CA PRO A 148 4.23 -1.66 -8.90
C PRO A 148 3.88 -3.09 -9.32
N ALA A 149 4.63 -3.64 -10.28
CA ALA A 149 4.40 -5.00 -10.78
C ALA A 149 4.43 -6.04 -9.64
N PHE A 150 5.38 -5.90 -8.71
CA PHE A 150 5.48 -6.79 -7.56
C PHE A 150 4.26 -6.70 -6.63
N VAL A 151 3.64 -5.53 -6.45
CA VAL A 151 2.41 -5.37 -5.65
C VAL A 151 1.20 -6.01 -6.37
N LYS A 152 1.13 -5.89 -7.70
CA LYS A 152 0.06 -6.50 -8.52
C LYS A 152 -0.03 -8.01 -8.33
N ASP A 153 1.10 -8.67 -8.16
CA ASP A 153 1.17 -10.12 -7.92
C ASP A 153 0.46 -10.55 -6.61
N PHE A 154 0.36 -9.65 -5.62
CA PHE A 154 -0.34 -9.89 -4.35
C PHE A 154 -1.78 -9.37 -4.32
N ALA A 155 -2.12 -8.47 -5.24
CA ALA A 155 -3.40 -7.78 -5.23
C ALA A 155 -4.57 -8.70 -5.62
N GLY A 156 -4.32 -9.66 -6.51
CA GLY A 156 -5.38 -10.49 -7.08
C GLY A 156 -6.29 -9.69 -8.02
N PRO A 157 -7.52 -10.15 -8.32
CA PRO A 157 -8.44 -9.37 -9.14
C PRO A 157 -8.88 -8.10 -8.40
N GLU A 158 -9.07 -7.03 -9.16
CA GLU A 158 -9.68 -5.80 -8.66
C GLU A 158 -11.08 -6.09 -8.08
N PRO A 159 -11.47 -5.44 -6.98
CA PRO A 159 -12.80 -5.62 -6.40
C PRO A 159 -13.89 -5.32 -7.43
N THR A 160 -14.83 -6.26 -7.58
CA THR A 160 -15.97 -6.08 -8.48
C THR A 160 -17.06 -5.25 -7.82
N GLU A 161 -17.98 -4.69 -8.61
CA GLU A 161 -19.15 -3.98 -8.08
C GLU A 161 -19.94 -4.84 -7.06
N SER A 162 -20.00 -6.16 -7.27
CA SER A 162 -20.65 -7.08 -6.33
C SER A 162 -19.93 -7.16 -4.97
N ASP A 163 -18.59 -7.09 -4.97
CA ASP A 163 -17.80 -7.07 -3.73
C ASP A 163 -18.00 -5.74 -2.98
N LEU A 164 -18.09 -4.63 -3.72
CA LEU A 164 -18.39 -3.31 -3.17
C LEU A 164 -19.78 -3.26 -2.56
N GLN A 165 -20.79 -3.80 -3.25
CA GLN A 165 -22.16 -3.87 -2.73
C GLN A 165 -22.23 -4.71 -1.45
N ARG A 166 -21.49 -5.83 -1.38
CA ARG A 166 -21.40 -6.65 -0.17
C ARG A 166 -20.79 -5.86 0.99
N ARG A 167 -19.64 -5.22 0.79
CA ARG A 167 -18.98 -4.39 1.82
C ARG A 167 -19.86 -3.24 2.30
N ARG A 168 -20.58 -2.58 1.38
CA ARG A 168 -21.55 -1.52 1.74
C ARG A 168 -22.68 -2.07 2.62
N GLY A 169 -23.19 -3.26 2.31
CA GLY A 169 -24.18 -3.94 3.13
C GLY A 169 -23.66 -4.25 4.54
N GLU A 170 -22.42 -4.72 4.64
CA GLU A 170 -21.76 -5.05 5.91
C GLU A 170 -21.52 -3.80 6.79
N GLN A 171 -21.04 -2.70 6.21
CA GLN A 171 -20.86 -1.43 6.96
C GLN A 171 -22.18 -0.88 7.51
N ARG A 172 -23.27 -1.00 6.74
CA ARG A 172 -24.59 -0.53 7.20
C ARG A 172 -25.08 -1.32 8.42
N LEU A 173 -24.87 -2.63 8.43
CA LEU A 173 -25.21 -3.49 9.57
C LEU A 173 -24.41 -3.10 10.82
N LEU A 174 -23.12 -2.79 10.67
CA LEU A 174 -22.28 -2.34 11.79
C LEU A 174 -22.77 -1.00 12.37
N GLN A 175 -23.15 -0.04 11.53
CA GLN A 175 -23.71 1.23 11.98
C GLN A 175 -25.04 1.05 12.72
N ASP A 176 -25.94 0.20 12.21
CA ASP A 176 -27.23 -0.08 12.85
C ASP A 176 -27.06 -0.81 14.21
N GLU A 177 -26.03 -1.65 14.34
CA GLU A 177 -25.70 -2.35 15.58
C GLU A 177 -25.12 -1.38 16.64
N GLU A 178 -24.26 -0.44 16.23
CA GLU A 178 -23.72 0.59 17.12
C GLU A 178 -24.83 1.51 17.68
N VAL A 179 -25.79 1.90 16.83
CA VAL A 179 -26.94 2.72 17.25
C VAL A 179 -27.83 1.98 18.25
N SER A 180 -27.97 0.65 18.13
CA SER A 180 -28.71 -0.17 19.11
C SER A 180 -28.00 -0.33 20.45
N GLN A 181 -26.66 -0.24 20.48
CA GLN A 181 -25.88 -0.36 21.70
C GLN A 181 -25.68 0.98 22.43
N MET A 182 -26.03 2.11 21.81
CA MET A 182 -26.05 3.40 22.50
C MET A 182 -27.13 3.40 23.60
N PRO A 183 -26.78 3.68 24.86
CA PRO A 183 -27.77 3.82 25.92
C PRO A 183 -28.76 4.93 25.54
N PRO A 184 -30.07 4.77 25.84
CA PRO A 184 -31.06 5.79 25.50
C PRO A 184 -30.60 7.12 26.09
N ALA A 185 -30.56 8.16 25.24
CA ALA A 185 -30.12 9.48 25.63
C ALA A 185 -30.81 9.89 26.94
N SER A 186 -30.02 10.07 28.01
CA SER A 186 -30.54 10.47 29.32
C SER A 186 -31.45 11.67 29.13
N ALA A 187 -32.73 11.51 29.49
CA ALA A 187 -33.73 12.55 29.32
C ALA A 187 -33.23 13.87 29.96
N PRO A 188 -33.37 15.02 29.27
CA PRO A 188 -32.92 16.28 29.82
C PRO A 188 -33.63 16.53 31.16
N THR A 189 -32.86 16.60 32.23
CA THR A 189 -33.35 16.95 33.57
C THR A 189 -33.97 18.34 33.50
N VAL A 190 -35.30 18.41 33.46
CA VAL A 190 -36.04 19.67 33.53
C VAL A 190 -35.79 20.26 34.92
N MET A 191 -34.94 21.28 34.98
CA MET A 191 -34.77 22.06 36.20
C MET A 191 -36.06 22.85 36.46
N PRO A 192 -36.70 22.73 37.64
CA PRO A 192 -37.86 23.53 37.97
C PRO A 192 -37.44 25.01 38.06
N SER A 193 -38.11 25.87 37.28
CA SER A 193 -37.95 27.33 37.41
C SER A 193 -38.48 27.78 38.77
N MET A 194 -37.64 28.53 39.51
CA MET A 194 -38.02 29.26 40.73
C MET A 194 -38.48 30.67 40.40
#